data_AF-A0A7J8UXE5-F1
#
_entry.id   AF-A0A7J8UXE5-F1
#
_cell.length_a   1.000
_cell.length_b   1.000
_cell.length_c   1.000
_cell.angle_alpha   90.00
_cell.angle_beta   90.00
_cell.angle_gamma   90.00
#
_symmetry.space_group_name_H-M   'P 1'
#
loop_
_entity.id
_entity.type
_entity.pdbx_description
1 polymer ?
#
loop_
_entity_poly.entity_id
_entity_poly.type
_entity_poly.pdbx_seq_one_letter_code
_entity_poly.pdbx_strand_id
1 'polypeptide(L)'
;MNEATQVKITKCSESMWKLTYFATVETWVLKITYYEPWFGDSKGYFKDWPNQELKLSLSLFYMCQCGFYIYSIFALLTWETRRKDFSVMMSHHIITSILIGYSYVTR
;
A
#
# COMPACT_ATOMS: atom_id res chain seq x y z
N MET A 1 33.12 -12.78 -13.03
CA MET A 1 32.15 -11.67 -13.14
C MET A 1 32.74 -10.47 -12.44
N ASN A 2 32.74 -9.25 -13.02
CA ASN A 2 33.32 -8.09 -12.33
C ASN A 2 32.35 -7.54 -11.26
N GLU A 3 32.89 -6.75 -10.33
CA GLU A 3 32.15 -6.17 -9.20
C GLU A 3 31.01 -5.25 -9.65
N ALA A 4 31.23 -4.47 -10.71
CA ALA A 4 30.22 -3.58 -11.28
C ALA A 4 28.98 -4.33 -11.82
N THR A 5 29.17 -5.51 -12.41
CA THR A 5 28.09 -6.37 -12.90
C THR A 5 27.32 -6.99 -11.73
N GLN A 6 28.01 -7.41 -10.67
CA GLN A 6 27.35 -7.92 -9.45
C GLN A 6 26.43 -6.88 -8.81
N VAL A 7 26.91 -5.64 -8.64
CA VAL A 7 26.10 -4.54 -8.08
C VAL A 7 24.85 -4.26 -8.92
N LYS A 8 24.95 -4.33 -10.26
CA LYS A 8 23.79 -4.15 -11.15
C LYS A 8 22.77 -5.28 -11.00
N ILE A 9 23.24 -6.52 -10.90
CA ILE A 9 22.36 -7.69 -10.69
C ILE A 9 21.63 -7.57 -9.35
N THR A 10 22.31 -7.20 -8.26
CA THR A 10 21.68 -7.01 -6.95
C THR A 10 20.58 -5.94 -6.99
N LYS A 11 20.85 -4.77 -7.58
CA LYS A 11 19.84 -3.70 -7.73
C LYS A 11 18.65 -4.12 -8.58
N CYS A 12 18.90 -4.86 -9.66
CA CYS A 12 17.85 -5.41 -10.50
C CYS A 12 17.00 -6.41 -9.72
N SER A 13 17.64 -7.33 -8.98
CA SER A 13 16.97 -8.31 -8.13
C SER A 13 16.10 -7.65 -7.05
N GLU A 14 16.63 -6.64 -6.35
CA GLU A 14 15.86 -5.85 -5.39
C GLU A 14 14.64 -5.18 -6.02
N SER A 15 14.80 -4.64 -7.23
CA SER A 15 13.72 -3.99 -7.97
C SER A 15 12.66 -4.99 -8.43
N MET A 16 13.07 -6.16 -8.93
CA MET A 16 12.17 -7.25 -9.32
C MET A 16 11.42 -7.82 -8.12
N TRP A 17 12.07 -7.94 -6.96
CA TRP A 17 11.44 -8.36 -5.71
C TRP A 17 10.34 -7.36 -5.30
N LYS A 18 10.66 -6.06 -5.27
CA LYS A 18 9.67 -5.02 -4.98
C LYS A 18 8.51 -5.05 -5.99
N LEU A 19 8.82 -5.18 -7.29
CA LEU A 19 7.79 -5.27 -8.34
C LEU A 19 6.86 -6.47 -8.12
N THR A 20 7.41 -7.65 -7.84
CA THR A 20 6.63 -8.88 -7.62
C THR A 20 5.73 -8.73 -6.39
N TYR A 21 6.26 -8.17 -5.30
CA TYR A 21 5.49 -7.89 -4.09
C TYR A 21 4.32 -6.94 -4.39
N PHE A 22 4.59 -5.77 -4.98
CA PHE A 22 3.54 -4.79 -5.27
C PHE A 22 2.51 -5.32 -6.27
N ALA A 23 2.91 -6.04 -7.31
CA ALA A 23 1.98 -6.66 -8.26
C ALA A 23 1.08 -7.71 -7.60
N THR A 24 1.62 -8.50 -6.67
CA THR A 24 0.84 -9.52 -5.93
C THR A 24 -0.18 -8.85 -5.01
N VAL A 25 0.21 -7.80 -4.30
CA VAL A 25 -0.71 -7.04 -3.45
C VAL A 25 -1.79 -6.37 -4.32
N GLU A 26 -1.40 -5.67 -5.39
CA GLU A 26 -2.32 -4.97 -6.29
C GLU A 26 -3.36 -5.92 -6.90
N THR A 27 -2.93 -7.10 -7.38
CA THR A 27 -3.86 -8.10 -7.93
C THR A 27 -4.82 -8.65 -6.87
N TRP A 28 -4.39 -8.77 -5.62
CA TRP A 28 -5.27 -9.14 -4.51
C TRP A 28 -6.31 -8.06 -4.21
N VAL A 29 -5.91 -6.79 -4.18
CA VAL A 29 -6.82 -5.64 -4.00
C VAL A 29 -7.84 -5.58 -5.11
N LEU A 30 -7.40 -5.61 -6.37
CA LEU A 30 -8.28 -5.57 -7.53
C LEU A 30 -9.28 -6.72 -7.49
N LYS A 31 -8.87 -7.91 -7.07
CA LYS A 31 -9.79 -9.05 -6.92
C LYS A 31 -10.84 -8.80 -5.85
N ILE A 32 -10.49 -8.21 -4.70
CA ILE A 32 -11.45 -7.91 -3.64
C ILE A 32 -12.43 -6.81 -4.10
N THR A 33 -11.91 -5.74 -4.68
CA THR A 33 -12.72 -4.58 -5.06
C THR A 33 -13.56 -4.82 -6.30
N TYR A 34 -13.16 -5.69 -7.23
CA TYR A 34 -13.92 -6.01 -8.44
C TYR A 34 -15.36 -6.51 -8.16
N TYR A 35 -15.59 -7.19 -7.03
CA TYR A 35 -16.91 -7.68 -6.63
C TYR A 35 -17.76 -6.63 -5.89
N GLU A 36 -17.22 -5.43 -5.66
CA GLU A 36 -17.96 -4.36 -5.01
C GLU A 36 -18.79 -3.55 -6.00
N PRO A 37 -20.05 -3.22 -5.67
CA PRO A 37 -20.96 -2.53 -6.58
C PRO A 37 -20.47 -1.12 -6.95
N TRP A 38 -19.67 -0.51 -6.07
CA TRP A 38 -19.09 0.80 -6.28
C TRP A 38 -17.83 0.78 -7.17
N PHE A 39 -17.26 -0.38 -7.50
CA PHE A 39 -16.02 -0.45 -8.29
C PHE A 39 -16.17 0.13 -9.70
N GLY A 40 -17.33 -0.11 -10.32
CA GLY A 40 -17.67 0.40 -11.66
C GLY A 40 -18.53 1.66 -11.67
N ASP A 41 -19.08 2.08 -10.52
CA ASP A 41 -19.95 3.25 -10.41
C ASP A 41 -19.51 4.13 -9.23
N SER A 42 -18.88 5.26 -9.55
CA SER A 42 -18.40 6.23 -8.56
C SER A 42 -19.52 6.87 -7.74
N LYS A 43 -20.77 6.82 -8.20
CA LYS A 43 -21.93 7.25 -7.41
C LYS A 43 -22.15 6.37 -6.17
N GLY A 44 -21.61 5.15 -6.20
CA GLY A 44 -21.68 4.19 -5.09
C GLY A 44 -20.67 4.43 -3.96
N TYR A 45 -19.63 5.23 -4.15
CA TYR A 45 -18.55 5.39 -3.15
C TYR A 45 -19.03 5.95 -1.81
N PHE A 46 -19.97 6.89 -1.84
CA PHE A 46 -20.50 7.57 -0.65
C PHE A 46 -21.92 7.16 -0.33
N LYS A 47 -22.43 6.12 -0.99
CA LYS A 47 -23.76 5.60 -0.71
C LYS A 47 -23.78 5.11 0.75
N ASP A 48 -24.77 5.58 1.50
CA ASP A 48 -25.01 5.21 2.90
C ASP A 48 -23.91 5.66 3.89
N TRP A 49 -23.02 6.58 3.50
CA TRP A 49 -22.06 7.22 4.41
C TRP A 49 -22.78 8.10 5.46
N PRO A 50 -22.42 8.04 6.77
CA PRO A 50 -21.33 7.31 7.41
C PRO A 50 -21.79 6.02 8.12
N ASN A 51 -22.63 5.20 7.51
CA ASN A 51 -23.00 3.88 8.04
C ASN A 51 -22.74 2.78 7.01
N GLN A 52 -21.60 2.86 6.31
CA GLN A 52 -21.29 1.93 5.23
C GLN A 52 -20.95 0.54 5.80
N GLU A 53 -21.64 -0.49 5.31
CA GLU A 53 -21.33 -1.87 5.69
C GLU A 53 -20.00 -2.31 5.07
N LEU A 54 -18.98 -2.47 5.91
CA LEU A 54 -17.67 -2.94 5.49
C LEU A 54 -17.64 -4.47 5.51
N LYS A 55 -17.62 -5.10 4.34
CA LYS A 55 -17.43 -6.56 4.24
C LYS A 55 -16.11 -6.97 4.87
N LEU A 56 -16.07 -8.18 5.44
CA LEU A 56 -14.89 -8.72 6.12
C LEU A 56 -13.62 -8.67 5.25
N SER A 57 -13.73 -9.00 3.95
CA SER A 57 -12.62 -8.96 3.01
C SER A 57 -12.03 -7.56 2.84
N LEU A 58 -12.89 -6.53 2.80
CA LEU A 58 -12.48 -5.13 2.68
C LEU A 58 -11.89 -4.64 4.00
N SER A 59 -12.45 -5.05 5.14
CA SER A 59 -11.89 -4.77 6.47
C SER A 59 -10.48 -5.35 6.64
N LEU A 60 -10.28 -6.61 6.26
CA LEU A 60 -8.96 -7.25 6.28
C LEU A 60 -7.98 -6.51 5.37
N PHE A 61 -8.43 -6.09 4.18
CA PHE A 61 -7.61 -5.28 3.29
C PHE A 61 -7.21 -3.94 3.91
N TYR A 62 -8.16 -3.20 4.51
CA TYR A 62 -7.88 -1.96 5.23
C TYR A 62 -6.82 -2.15 6.33
N MET A 63 -6.95 -3.23 7.12
CA MET A 63 -5.99 -3.57 8.18
C MET A 63 -4.61 -3.93 7.61
N CYS A 64 -4.56 -4.74 6.55
CA CYS A 64 -3.31 -5.11 5.89
C CYS A 64 -2.60 -3.88 5.29
N GLN A 65 -3.34 -2.99 4.63
CA GLN A 65 -2.78 -1.79 4.03
C GLN A 65 -2.26 -0.83 5.10
N CYS A 66 -3.03 -0.60 6.16
CA CYS A 66 -2.62 0.19 7.31
C CYS A 66 -1.33 -0.37 7.95
N GLY A 67 -1.32 -1.68 8.21
CA GLY A 67 -0.14 -2.38 8.74
C GLY A 67 1.08 -2.25 7.85
N PHE A 68 0.92 -2.36 6.53
CA PHE A 68 2.00 -2.17 5.57
C PHE A 68 2.58 -0.74 5.60
N TYR A 69 1.74 0.30 5.62
CA TYR A 69 2.23 1.68 5.68
C TYR A 69 2.92 2.00 6.99
N ILE A 70 2.39 1.51 8.12
CA ILE A 70 3.04 1.63 9.43
C ILE A 70 4.39 0.91 9.43
N TYR A 71 4.43 -0.34 8.96
CA TYR A 71 5.67 -1.10 8.82
C TYR A 71 6.68 -0.37 7.93
N SER A 72 6.23 0.23 6.81
CA SER A 72 7.09 0.98 5.89
C SER A 72 7.72 2.21 6.55
N ILE A 73 7.00 2.89 7.46
CA ILE A 73 7.58 3.98 8.26
C ILE A 73 8.73 3.44 9.13
N PHE A 74 8.53 2.33 9.84
CA PHE A 74 9.59 1.70 10.63
C PHE A 74 10.76 1.23 9.78
N ALA A 75 10.49 0.59 8.64
CA ALA A 75 11.52 0.12 7.71
C ALA A 75 12.34 1.29 7.16
N LEU A 76 11.69 2.42 6.81
CA LEU A 76 12.37 3.64 6.38
C LEU A 76 13.26 4.23 7.48
N LEU A 77 12.80 4.22 8.74
CA LEU A 77 13.57 4.76 9.86
C LEU A 77 14.76 3.89 10.28
N THR A 78 14.65 2.56 10.14
CA THR A 78 15.59 1.61 10.77
C THR A 78 16.42 0.80 9.79
N TRP A 79 15.91 0.52 8.58
CA TRP A 79 16.48 -0.49 7.69
C TRP A 79 16.85 0.04 6.30
N GLU A 80 16.05 0.94 5.72
CA GLU A 80 16.35 1.48 4.40
C GLU A 80 17.47 2.53 4.43
N THR A 81 18.33 2.50 3.40
CA THR A 81 19.34 3.53 3.19
C THR A 81 18.67 4.85 2.84
N ARG A 82 19.04 5.91 3.56
CA ARG A 82 18.46 7.24 3.41
C ARG A 82 18.83 7.85 2.05
N ARG A 83 17.88 7.81 1.11
CA ARG A 83 17.98 8.42 -0.21
C ARG A 83 17.49 9.88 -0.20
N LYS A 84 17.77 10.64 -1.27
CA LYS A 84 17.42 12.08 -1.36
C LYS A 84 15.91 12.34 -1.33
N ASP A 85 15.11 11.35 -1.70
CA ASP A 85 13.64 11.34 -1.69
C ASP A 85 13.03 10.86 -0.36
N PHE A 86 13.86 10.57 0.66
CA PHE A 86 13.42 10.02 1.94
C PHE A 86 12.30 10.82 2.60
N SER A 87 12.42 12.17 2.66
CA SER A 87 11.42 13.00 3.33
C SER A 87 10.06 12.92 2.63
N VAL A 88 10.05 12.85 1.30
CA VAL A 88 8.82 12.78 0.52
C VAL A 88 8.14 11.42 0.73
N MET A 89 8.91 10.33 0.68
CA MET A 89 8.39 8.99 0.94
C MET A 89 7.87 8.85 2.37
N MET A 90 8.60 9.34 3.36
CA MET A 90 8.17 9.32 4.76
C MET A 90 6.84 10.07 4.96
N SER A 91 6.74 11.30 4.45
CA SER A 91 5.50 12.07 4.50
C SER A 91 4.35 11.35 3.80
N HIS A 92 4.61 10.72 2.65
CA HIS A 92 3.62 9.92 1.94
C HIS A 92 3.09 8.77 2.82
N HIS A 93 3.96 7.98 3.46
CA HIS A 93 3.49 6.87 4.31
C HIS A 93 2.69 7.35 5.53
N ILE A 94 3.09 8.47 6.14
CA ILE A 94 2.36 9.06 7.27
C ILE A 94 0.96 9.54 6.82
N ILE A 95 0.89 10.33 5.75
CA ILE A 95 -0.37 10.87 5.24
C ILE A 95 -1.30 9.72 4.84
N THR A 96 -0.80 8.73 4.10
CA THR A 96 -1.63 7.59 3.69
C THR A 96 -2.13 6.78 4.89
N SER A 97 -1.31 6.57 5.92
CA SER A 97 -1.75 5.89 7.15
C SER A 97 -2.89 6.65 7.85
N ILE A 98 -2.78 7.98 7.94
CA ILE A 98 -3.82 8.85 8.53
C ILE A 98 -5.11 8.77 7.71
N LEU A 99 -5.02 8.85 6.38
CA LEU A 99 -6.19 8.77 5.49
C LEU A 99 -6.91 7.42 5.58
N ILE A 100 -6.16 6.31 5.62
CA ILE A 100 -6.71 4.97 5.79
C ILE A 100 -7.40 4.86 7.16
N GLY A 101 -6.75 5.31 8.23
CA GLY A 101 -7.31 5.29 9.58
C GLY A 101 -8.58 6.13 9.70
N TYR A 102 -8.55 7.36 9.17
CA TYR A 102 -9.70 8.26 9.16
C TYR A 102 -10.86 7.67 8.35
N SER A 103 -10.59 7.12 7.17
CA SER A 103 -11.61 6.46 6.33
C SER A 103 -12.23 5.26 7.05
N TYR A 104 -11.46 4.49 7.82
CA TYR A 104 -12.00 3.38 8.59
C TYR A 104 -12.90 3.84 9.75
N VAL A 105 -12.55 4.94 10.42
CA VAL A 105 -13.31 5.48 11.57
C VAL A 105 -14.57 6.23 11.14
N THR A 106 -14.54 6.92 10.00
CA THR A 106 -15.64 7.76 9.51
C THR A 106 -16.57 7.06 8.52
N ARG A 107 -16.37 5.78 8.27
CA ARG A 107 -17.25 4.97 7.42
C ARG A 107 -18.68 4.91 7.92
#